data_AF-A0AAQ4DVM3-F1
#
_entry.id   AF-A0AAQ4DVM3-F1
#
_cell.length_a   1.000
_cell.length_b   1.000
_cell.length_c   1.000
_cell.angle_alpha   90.00
_cell.angle_beta   90.00
_cell.angle_gamma   90.00
#
_symmetry.space_group_name_H-M   'P 1'
#
loop_
_entity.id
_entity.type
_entity.pdbx_description
1 polymer ?
#
loop_
_entity_poly.entity_id
_entity_poly.type
_entity_poly.pdbx_seq_one_letter_code
_entity_poly.pdbx_strand_id
1 'polypeptide(L)'
;MLRKWLVARLRESRMCLRYIAYWGGKNHIVFLGDSRIRQLYWAFVQQVQPSPLAAPPTQAHQDLRYEEKDLRLTVEFLWRPLVDSSMRAAGARWLQGGGPTLLVLGSGTWAIRQSNGSRAALAEYAANVSRLVPLLDRLANSSARVLWMLQDPVQADRLHPSRRAITNELIDAYNQAAMHALRHSSVEVWSSIRLISEGYPSDSLDGLHTGPLAVNYAIQILTNMYCNDHMNYNDGTCCSSPEPVTWLQTITFAAFGVILVLTLTLAVRQQLWPAADSALQGVLQPLSRLGLIMAYFFLCDRTNFFMKENKYYTHLNFFLPVAYVFALGLFFTEESQQTQVLHRDQTDEWKGWMQLVLLVYHMTGASQVLPVYVHVRALVSAYLFLAGYGHFSYFWHQADFGLLRLARVLFRTNLLVVLLCLCMNRPYQFYYFVPLVSFWFMVVAATLGSLPRVSAASAEANPLHHLYVVLKFVGLFSVLTVLYMSEVFFEKIFVTRPWKALFVTTDDSIKEWWFRWKIDRY
;
A
#
# COMPACT_ATOMS: atom_id res chain seq x y z
N MET A 1 -14.30 -10.43 -13.58
CA MET A 1 -13.39 -9.47 -12.91
C MET A 1 -12.16 -9.26 -13.78
N LEU A 2 -12.23 -8.33 -14.74
CA LEU A 2 -11.06 -7.92 -15.52
C LEU A 2 -10.29 -6.90 -14.66
N ARG A 3 -9.29 -7.37 -13.91
CA ARG A 3 -8.26 -6.48 -13.37
C ARG A 3 -7.57 -5.83 -14.59
N LYS A 4 -7.35 -4.51 -14.58
CA LYS A 4 -6.54 -3.85 -15.61
C LYS A 4 -5.12 -4.40 -15.49
N TRP A 5 -4.73 -5.28 -16.40
CA TRP A 5 -3.38 -5.81 -16.47
C TRP A 5 -2.49 -4.74 -17.10
N LEU A 6 -1.58 -4.14 -16.33
CA LEU A 6 -0.46 -3.40 -16.89
C LEU A 6 0.37 -4.37 -17.74
N VAL A 7 0.63 -4.02 -19.00
CA VAL A 7 1.35 -4.89 -19.94
C VAL A 7 2.83 -4.92 -19.52
N ALA A 8 3.23 -5.90 -18.70
CA ALA A 8 4.62 -6.06 -18.28
C ALA A 8 5.53 -6.24 -19.50
N ARG A 9 6.35 -5.22 -19.78
CA ARG A 9 7.47 -5.32 -20.73
C ARG A 9 8.69 -5.90 -20.03
N LEU A 10 9.67 -6.38 -20.80
CA LEU A 10 10.96 -6.92 -20.33
C LEU A 10 11.60 -6.12 -19.17
N ARG A 11 11.61 -4.78 -19.29
CA ARG A 11 12.17 -3.87 -18.28
C ARG A 11 11.42 -3.91 -16.95
N GLU A 12 10.10 -4.05 -16.98
CA GLU A 12 9.24 -4.05 -15.80
C GLU A 12 9.33 -5.39 -15.06
N SER A 13 9.40 -6.51 -15.79
CA SER A 13 9.58 -7.85 -15.21
C SER A 13 10.91 -7.98 -14.47
N ARG A 14 12.02 -7.52 -15.05
CA ARG A 14 13.33 -7.51 -14.37
C ARG A 14 13.35 -6.59 -13.15
N MET A 15 12.70 -5.43 -13.23
CA MET A 15 12.61 -4.49 -12.10
C MET A 15 11.89 -5.12 -10.90
N CYS A 16 10.76 -5.79 -11.15
CA CYS A 16 10.04 -6.55 -10.13
C CYS A 16 10.92 -7.61 -9.46
N LEU A 17 11.52 -8.50 -10.25
CA LEU A 17 12.32 -9.60 -9.70
C LEU A 17 13.50 -9.07 -8.88
N ARG A 18 14.10 -7.97 -9.31
CA ARG A 18 15.16 -7.27 -8.57
C ARG A 18 14.65 -6.68 -7.25
N TYR A 19 13.45 -6.11 -7.25
CA TYR A 19 12.83 -5.56 -6.04
C TYR A 19 12.58 -6.68 -5.01
N ILE A 20 12.02 -7.81 -5.42
CA ILE A 20 11.82 -8.99 -4.56
C ILE A 20 13.16 -9.45 -3.97
N ALA A 21 14.21 -9.53 -4.79
CA ALA A 21 15.55 -9.94 -4.36
C ALA A 21 16.19 -8.94 -3.38
N TYR A 22 15.98 -7.63 -3.59
CA TYR A 22 16.49 -6.56 -2.72
C TYR A 22 15.93 -6.67 -1.30
N TRP A 23 14.64 -7.00 -1.16
CA TRP A 23 13.99 -7.21 0.14
C TRP A 23 14.27 -8.58 0.77
N GLY A 24 15.24 -9.33 0.25
CA GLY A 24 15.67 -10.63 0.79
C GLY A 24 14.87 -11.83 0.29
N GLY A 25 13.90 -11.63 -0.61
CA GLY A 25 13.17 -12.71 -1.26
C GLY A 25 14.04 -13.54 -2.21
N LYS A 26 13.55 -14.73 -2.57
CA LYS A 26 14.13 -15.61 -3.60
C LYS A 26 13.11 -15.83 -4.70
N ASN A 27 13.52 -15.64 -5.95
CA ASN A 27 12.65 -15.90 -7.09
C ASN A 27 12.90 -17.33 -7.59
N HIS A 28 12.16 -18.32 -7.08
CA HIS A 28 12.27 -19.71 -7.53
C HIS A 28 10.99 -20.12 -8.26
N ILE A 29 11.10 -20.30 -9.57
CA ILE A 29 9.96 -20.54 -10.47
C ILE A 29 10.20 -21.87 -11.20
N VAL A 30 9.21 -22.76 -11.15
CA VAL A 30 9.32 -24.09 -11.78
C VAL A 30 8.18 -24.31 -12.77
N PHE A 31 8.54 -24.73 -13.97
CA PHE A 31 7.65 -25.22 -15.02
C PHE A 31 7.78 -26.75 -15.09
N LEU A 32 6.72 -27.49 -14.81
CA LEU A 32 6.76 -28.96 -14.78
C LEU A 32 5.67 -29.53 -15.69
N GLY A 33 6.08 -30.31 -16.69
CA GLY A 33 5.12 -30.88 -17.64
C GLY A 33 5.74 -31.38 -18.94
N ASP A 34 4.94 -31.29 -20.00
CA ASP A 34 5.32 -31.68 -21.37
C ASP A 34 5.92 -30.50 -22.19
N SER A 35 5.99 -30.67 -23.51
CA SER A 35 6.60 -29.68 -24.41
C SER A 35 5.85 -28.34 -24.46
N ARG A 36 4.57 -28.29 -24.08
CA ARG A 36 3.79 -27.04 -24.03
C ARG A 36 4.15 -26.22 -22.80
N ILE A 37 4.37 -26.89 -21.67
CA ILE A 37 4.91 -26.23 -20.47
C ILE A 37 6.36 -25.78 -20.71
N ARG A 38 7.15 -26.56 -21.45
CA ARG A 38 8.49 -26.14 -21.89
C ARG A 38 8.46 -24.88 -22.75
N GLN A 39 7.42 -24.70 -23.57
CA GLN A 39 7.25 -23.49 -24.38
C GLN A 39 7.08 -22.25 -23.49
N LEU A 40 6.29 -22.35 -22.42
CA LEU A 40 6.14 -21.28 -21.44
C LEU A 40 7.44 -20.98 -20.70
N TYR A 41 8.20 -22.02 -20.32
CA TYR A 41 9.54 -21.84 -19.74
C TYR A 41 10.44 -20.98 -20.64
N TRP A 42 10.52 -21.32 -21.93
CA TRP A 42 11.36 -20.58 -22.87
C TRP A 42 10.91 -19.12 -23.04
N ALA A 43 9.61 -18.89 -23.17
CA ALA A 43 9.06 -17.55 -23.28
C ALA A 43 9.28 -16.72 -22.00
N PHE A 44 9.17 -17.33 -20.82
CA PHE A 44 9.48 -16.69 -19.55
C PHE A 44 10.96 -16.30 -19.47
N VAL A 45 11.87 -17.25 -19.74
CA VAL A 45 13.32 -16.99 -19.75
C VAL A 45 13.66 -15.89 -20.75
N GLN A 46 13.04 -15.90 -21.93
CA GLN A 46 13.23 -14.87 -22.95
C GLN A 46 12.80 -13.48 -22.49
N GLN A 47 11.75 -13.39 -21.66
CA GLN A 47 11.26 -12.13 -21.10
C GLN A 47 12.16 -11.57 -19.98
N VAL A 48 12.90 -12.42 -19.26
CA VAL A 48 13.71 -11.98 -18.12
C VAL A 48 15.19 -11.86 -18.41
N GLN A 49 15.70 -12.52 -19.45
CA GLN A 49 17.13 -12.49 -19.79
C GLN A 49 17.58 -11.13 -20.36
N PRO A 50 18.82 -10.69 -20.05
CA PRO A 50 19.35 -9.42 -20.55
C PRO A 50 19.87 -9.49 -22.00
N SER A 51 20.20 -10.69 -22.48
CA SER A 51 20.73 -10.95 -23.83
C SER A 51 20.00 -12.13 -24.48
N PRO A 52 19.92 -12.21 -25.82
CA PRO A 52 19.28 -13.34 -26.49
C PRO A 52 19.95 -14.67 -26.12
N LEU A 53 19.15 -15.73 -26.01
CA LEU A 53 19.61 -17.07 -25.71
C LEU A 53 20.62 -17.57 -26.76
N ALA A 54 21.66 -18.28 -26.31
CA ALA A 54 22.40 -19.19 -27.18
C ALA A 54 21.45 -20.26 -27.75
N ALA A 55 21.78 -20.81 -28.92
CA ALA A 55 20.93 -21.76 -29.64
C ALA A 55 20.31 -22.82 -28.71
N PRO A 56 19.02 -23.15 -28.86
CA PRO A 56 18.35 -24.10 -27.98
C PRO A 56 19.10 -25.44 -27.96
N PRO A 57 19.17 -26.11 -26.79
CA PRO A 57 19.91 -27.36 -26.65
C PRO A 57 19.43 -28.40 -27.66
N THR A 58 20.37 -29.19 -28.18
CA THR A 58 20.14 -30.21 -29.22
C THR A 58 19.19 -31.33 -28.79
N GLN A 59 18.97 -31.50 -27.48
CA GLN A 59 18.12 -32.56 -26.91
C GLN A 59 16.82 -31.99 -26.34
N ALA A 60 15.68 -32.40 -26.91
CA ALA A 60 14.38 -31.85 -26.54
C ALA A 60 13.89 -32.32 -25.14
N HIS A 61 14.02 -33.60 -24.81
CA HIS A 61 13.34 -34.23 -23.65
C HIS A 61 14.22 -34.29 -22.38
N GLN A 62 14.69 -33.14 -21.90
CA GLN A 62 15.52 -33.04 -20.70
C GLN A 62 15.04 -31.94 -19.75
N ASP A 63 15.46 -32.05 -18.48
CA ASP A 63 15.26 -31.01 -17.48
C ASP A 63 16.19 -29.81 -17.82
N LEU A 64 15.71 -28.58 -17.65
CA LEU A 64 16.44 -27.34 -17.96
C LEU A 64 16.49 -26.43 -16.72
N ARG A 65 17.54 -25.62 -16.62
CA ARG A 65 17.72 -24.67 -15.51
C ARG A 65 18.35 -23.38 -16.03
N TYR A 66 17.76 -22.26 -15.64
CA TYR A 66 18.26 -20.92 -15.88
C TYR A 66 18.45 -20.20 -14.55
N GLU A 67 19.58 -19.54 -14.38
CA GLU A 67 19.90 -18.77 -13.17
C GLU A 67 20.39 -17.37 -13.51
N GLU A 68 19.90 -16.40 -12.75
CA GLU A 68 20.33 -15.01 -12.85
C GLU A 68 20.65 -14.51 -11.43
N LYS A 69 21.94 -14.35 -11.14
CA LYS A 69 22.45 -14.06 -9.80
C LYS A 69 21.98 -12.68 -9.32
N ASP A 70 21.97 -11.70 -10.21
CA ASP A 70 21.58 -10.31 -9.91
C ASP A 70 20.11 -10.19 -9.46
N LEU A 71 19.26 -11.12 -9.91
CA LEU A 71 17.85 -11.17 -9.58
C LEU A 71 17.53 -12.22 -8.51
N ARG A 72 18.54 -12.93 -7.98
CA ARG A 72 18.35 -14.15 -7.15
C ARG A 72 17.27 -15.07 -7.74
N LEU A 73 17.32 -15.25 -9.06
CA LEU A 73 16.30 -15.95 -9.85
C LEU A 73 16.81 -17.31 -10.27
N THR A 74 16.02 -18.35 -9.97
CA THR A 74 16.19 -19.71 -10.49
C THR A 74 14.90 -20.10 -11.20
N VAL A 75 14.99 -20.37 -12.50
CA VAL A 75 13.88 -20.88 -13.31
C VAL A 75 14.22 -22.29 -13.77
N GLU A 76 13.39 -23.26 -13.45
CA GLU A 76 13.60 -24.66 -13.83
C GLU A 76 12.46 -25.16 -14.72
N PHE A 77 12.80 -25.99 -15.69
CA PHE A 77 11.85 -26.82 -16.41
C PHE A 77 12.13 -28.29 -16.10
N LEU A 78 11.12 -29.02 -15.62
CA LEU A 78 11.20 -30.45 -15.35
C LEU A 78 10.34 -31.22 -16.35
N TRP A 79 10.98 -32.07 -17.16
CA TRP A 79 10.34 -32.88 -18.19
C TRP A 79 9.59 -34.05 -17.57
N ARG A 80 8.31 -33.83 -17.24
CA ARG A 80 7.43 -34.84 -16.65
C ARG A 80 6.13 -34.86 -17.46
N PRO A 81 6.15 -35.47 -18.66
CA PRO A 81 5.06 -35.36 -19.63
C PRO A 81 3.83 -36.20 -19.29
N LEU A 82 3.91 -37.04 -18.24
CA LEU A 82 2.82 -37.84 -17.72
C LEU A 82 2.62 -37.53 -16.24
N VAL A 83 1.36 -37.55 -15.81
CA VAL A 83 0.99 -37.40 -14.40
C VAL A 83 1.20 -38.76 -13.71
N ASP A 84 2.40 -39.04 -13.24
CA ASP A 84 2.77 -40.35 -12.68
C ASP A 84 3.62 -40.23 -11.40
N SER A 85 4.28 -41.33 -11.00
CA SER A 85 5.17 -41.36 -9.84
C SER A 85 6.36 -40.41 -9.95
N SER A 86 6.84 -40.13 -11.16
CA SER A 86 7.98 -39.23 -11.40
C SER A 86 7.62 -37.77 -11.10
N MET A 87 6.41 -37.33 -11.46
CA MET A 87 5.86 -36.02 -11.12
C MET A 87 5.65 -35.88 -9.60
N ARG A 88 5.09 -36.92 -8.96
CA ARG A 88 4.92 -36.95 -7.50
C ARG A 88 6.25 -36.91 -6.75
N ALA A 89 7.25 -37.66 -7.22
CA ALA A 89 8.58 -37.65 -6.63
C ALA A 89 9.25 -36.28 -6.74
N ALA A 90 9.06 -35.57 -7.86
CA ALA A 90 9.56 -34.20 -8.02
C ALA A 90 8.95 -33.26 -6.97
N GLY A 91 7.62 -33.27 -6.81
CA GLY A 91 6.96 -32.42 -5.80
C GLY A 91 7.28 -32.80 -4.35
N ALA A 92 7.48 -34.09 -4.06
CA ALA A 92 7.83 -34.55 -2.72
C ALA A 92 9.20 -34.03 -2.25
N ARG A 93 10.16 -33.85 -3.17
CA ARG A 93 11.48 -33.28 -2.84
C ARG A 93 11.39 -31.83 -2.37
N TRP A 94 10.47 -31.04 -2.92
CA TRP A 94 10.28 -29.63 -2.53
C TRP A 94 9.73 -29.46 -1.12
N LEU A 95 8.97 -30.44 -0.61
CA LEU A 95 8.54 -30.44 0.79
C LEU A 95 9.69 -30.63 1.79
N GLN A 96 10.86 -31.12 1.34
CA GLN A 96 12.01 -31.40 2.19
C GLN A 96 13.16 -30.40 1.99
N GLY A 97 13.31 -29.81 0.80
CA GLY A 97 14.52 -29.09 0.38
C GLY A 97 14.36 -27.60 0.04
N GLY A 98 13.26 -26.97 0.45
CA GLY A 98 12.90 -25.61 0.01
C GLY A 98 12.24 -25.64 -1.37
N GLY A 99 10.94 -25.36 -1.41
CA GLY A 99 10.13 -25.43 -2.62
C GLY A 99 10.13 -24.15 -3.47
N PRO A 100 9.59 -24.21 -4.69
CA PRO A 100 9.44 -23.04 -5.54
C PRO A 100 8.43 -22.04 -4.95
N THR A 101 8.64 -20.76 -5.23
CA THR A 101 7.67 -19.70 -4.96
C THR A 101 6.50 -19.71 -5.95
N LEU A 102 6.74 -20.19 -7.18
CA LEU A 102 5.73 -20.35 -8.22
C LEU A 102 5.95 -21.68 -8.94
N LEU A 103 4.90 -22.50 -8.99
CA LEU A 103 4.89 -23.80 -9.66
C LEU A 103 3.81 -23.81 -10.75
N VAL A 104 4.23 -23.96 -12.01
CA VAL A 104 3.34 -24.08 -13.17
C VAL A 104 3.36 -25.52 -13.67
N LEU A 105 2.20 -26.18 -13.60
CA LEU A 105 2.00 -27.58 -13.97
C LEU A 105 1.14 -27.69 -15.22
N GLY A 106 1.39 -28.67 -16.06
CA GLY A 106 0.46 -29.04 -17.13
C GLY A 106 0.91 -30.29 -17.87
N SER A 107 -0.06 -31.16 -18.17
CA SER A 107 0.19 -32.44 -18.82
C SER A 107 -1.11 -32.98 -19.41
N GLY A 108 -1.03 -33.68 -20.54
CA GLY A 108 -2.19 -34.40 -21.10
C GLY A 108 -1.96 -34.90 -22.52
N THR A 109 -1.30 -34.10 -23.36
CA THR A 109 -1.09 -34.43 -24.78
C THR A 109 -0.28 -35.71 -24.98
N TRP A 110 0.71 -35.95 -24.12
CA TRP A 110 1.53 -37.16 -24.15
C TRP A 110 0.76 -38.42 -23.73
N ALA A 111 -0.13 -38.32 -22.74
CA ALA A 111 -0.99 -39.42 -22.33
C ALA A 111 -1.94 -39.81 -23.48
N ILE A 112 -2.54 -38.82 -24.16
CA ILE A 112 -3.37 -39.04 -25.34
C ILE A 112 -2.58 -39.72 -26.46
N ARG A 113 -1.36 -39.20 -26.76
CA ARG A 113 -0.50 -39.75 -27.81
C ARG A 113 -0.09 -41.20 -27.54
N GLN A 114 0.40 -41.52 -26.34
CA GLN A 114 0.88 -42.87 -26.02
C GLN A 114 -0.24 -43.91 -25.99
N SER A 115 -1.41 -43.51 -25.52
CA SER A 115 -2.58 -44.39 -25.42
C SER A 115 -3.45 -44.42 -26.69
N ASN A 116 -3.05 -43.67 -27.71
CA ASN A 116 -3.84 -43.47 -28.93
C ASN A 116 -5.30 -43.03 -28.64
N GLY A 117 -5.49 -42.18 -27.61
CA GLY A 117 -6.81 -41.67 -27.23
C GLY A 117 -7.72 -42.64 -26.46
N SER A 118 -7.16 -43.69 -25.84
CA SER A 118 -7.95 -44.68 -25.10
C SER A 118 -8.71 -44.09 -23.91
N ARG A 119 -9.97 -44.53 -23.73
CA ARG A 119 -10.80 -44.18 -22.56
C ARG A 119 -10.20 -44.67 -21.23
N ALA A 120 -9.52 -45.81 -21.24
CA ALA A 120 -8.86 -46.34 -20.05
C ALA A 120 -7.73 -45.41 -19.57
N ALA A 121 -6.97 -44.83 -20.51
CA ALA A 121 -5.91 -43.87 -20.18
C ALA A 121 -6.45 -42.54 -19.64
N LEU A 122 -7.62 -42.10 -20.12
CA LEU A 122 -8.30 -40.94 -19.54
C LEU A 122 -8.72 -41.19 -18.09
N ALA A 123 -9.28 -42.37 -17.80
CA ALA A 123 -9.65 -42.76 -16.43
C ALA A 123 -8.41 -42.85 -15.51
N GLU A 124 -7.31 -43.41 -16.03
CA GLU A 124 -6.05 -43.48 -15.30
C GLU A 124 -5.46 -42.08 -15.03
N TYR A 125 -5.48 -41.21 -16.03
CA TYR A 125 -5.08 -39.81 -15.89
C TYR A 125 -5.89 -39.11 -14.81
N ALA A 126 -7.21 -39.23 -14.82
CA ALA A 126 -8.09 -38.65 -13.80
C ALA A 126 -7.71 -39.14 -12.38
N ALA A 127 -7.51 -40.46 -12.22
CA ALA A 127 -7.08 -41.03 -10.94
C ALA A 127 -5.69 -40.53 -10.51
N ASN A 128 -4.77 -40.35 -11.46
CA ASN A 128 -3.44 -39.83 -11.20
C ASN A 128 -3.42 -38.36 -10.77
N VAL A 129 -4.22 -37.51 -11.41
CA VAL A 129 -4.37 -36.10 -10.99
C VAL A 129 -4.98 -36.04 -9.58
N SER A 130 -6.02 -36.82 -9.28
CA SER A 130 -6.60 -36.90 -7.94
C SER A 130 -5.58 -37.35 -6.88
N ARG A 131 -4.70 -38.29 -7.20
CA ARG A 131 -3.60 -38.72 -6.30
C ARG A 131 -2.53 -37.65 -6.08
N LEU A 132 -2.42 -36.67 -6.98
CA LEU A 132 -1.45 -35.58 -6.89
C LEU A 132 -1.95 -34.45 -5.96
N VAL A 133 -3.27 -34.27 -5.82
CA VAL A 133 -3.89 -33.18 -5.04
C VAL A 133 -3.31 -33.00 -3.63
N PRO A 134 -3.20 -34.06 -2.78
CA PRO A 134 -2.69 -33.87 -1.41
C PRO A 134 -1.24 -33.39 -1.34
N LEU A 135 -0.45 -33.65 -2.38
CA LEU A 135 0.91 -33.12 -2.50
C LEU A 135 0.89 -31.64 -2.88
N LEU A 136 0.04 -31.25 -3.84
CA LEU A 136 -0.06 -29.87 -4.31
C LEU A 136 -0.65 -28.95 -3.25
N ASP A 137 -1.64 -29.40 -2.48
CA ASP A 137 -2.21 -28.60 -1.38
C ASP A 137 -1.17 -28.29 -0.30
N ARG A 138 -0.32 -29.27 0.04
CA ARG A 138 0.79 -29.05 0.98
C ARG A 138 1.81 -28.06 0.43
N LEU A 139 2.11 -28.11 -0.86
CA LEU A 139 3.00 -27.15 -1.50
C LEU A 139 2.36 -25.74 -1.49
N ALA A 140 1.08 -25.63 -1.84
CA ALA A 140 0.33 -24.37 -1.81
C ALA A 140 0.34 -23.72 -0.42
N ASN A 141 0.12 -24.52 0.63
CA ASN A 141 0.14 -24.06 2.02
C ASN A 141 1.54 -23.72 2.53
N SER A 142 2.60 -24.20 1.87
CA SER A 142 4.00 -23.97 2.25
C SER A 142 4.61 -22.67 1.69
N SER A 143 3.78 -21.75 1.17
CA SER A 143 4.12 -20.48 0.50
C SER A 143 4.40 -20.54 -1.01
N ALA A 144 4.15 -21.67 -1.67
CA ALA A 144 4.21 -21.75 -3.13
C ALA A 144 2.87 -21.37 -3.77
N ARG A 145 2.87 -20.59 -4.85
CA ARG A 145 1.68 -20.45 -5.69
C ARG A 145 1.66 -21.57 -6.73
N VAL A 146 0.62 -22.39 -6.74
CA VAL A 146 0.53 -23.60 -7.60
C VAL A 146 -0.54 -23.41 -8.67
N LEU A 147 -0.12 -23.44 -9.94
CA LEU A 147 -0.99 -23.27 -11.10
C LEU A 147 -1.07 -24.58 -11.90
N TRP A 148 -2.27 -24.97 -12.31
CA TRP A 148 -2.51 -26.05 -13.27
C TRP A 148 -3.01 -25.48 -14.60
N MET A 149 -2.16 -25.50 -15.62
CA MET A 149 -2.47 -25.02 -16.97
C MET A 149 -3.35 -26.03 -17.70
N LEU A 150 -4.51 -25.57 -18.18
CA LEU A 150 -5.35 -26.35 -19.09
C LEU A 150 -4.67 -26.50 -20.45
N GLN A 151 -4.90 -27.63 -21.10
CA GLN A 151 -4.38 -27.90 -22.44
C GLN A 151 -5.14 -27.04 -23.47
N ASP A 152 -4.43 -26.20 -24.23
CA ASP A 152 -5.04 -25.39 -25.30
C ASP A 152 -5.41 -26.26 -26.52
N PRO A 153 -6.32 -25.82 -27.40
CA PRO A 153 -6.72 -26.59 -28.58
C PRO A 153 -5.57 -26.87 -29.54
N VAL A 154 -5.74 -27.91 -30.35
CA VAL A 154 -4.85 -28.32 -31.45
C VAL A 154 -5.50 -28.08 -32.81
N GLN A 155 -4.66 -27.85 -33.83
CA GLN A 155 -5.11 -27.78 -35.23
C GLN A 155 -4.82 -29.11 -35.92
N ALA A 156 -5.85 -29.95 -36.06
CA ALA A 156 -5.72 -31.31 -36.58
C ALA A 156 -5.00 -31.38 -37.94
N ASP A 157 -5.26 -30.42 -38.83
CA ASP A 157 -4.70 -30.37 -40.19
C ASP A 157 -3.19 -30.11 -40.23
N ARG A 158 -2.63 -29.53 -39.16
CA ARG A 158 -1.21 -29.18 -39.06
C ARG A 158 -0.41 -30.18 -38.21
N LEU A 159 -1.09 -31.13 -37.55
CA LEU A 159 -0.44 -32.12 -36.70
C LEU A 159 0.39 -33.12 -37.53
N HIS A 160 1.61 -33.39 -37.06
CA HIS A 160 2.42 -34.49 -37.58
C HIS A 160 1.66 -35.83 -37.50
N PRO A 161 1.79 -36.74 -38.49
CA PRO A 161 1.05 -38.01 -38.52
C PRO A 161 1.12 -38.83 -37.22
N SER A 162 2.27 -38.84 -36.55
CA SER A 162 2.48 -39.52 -35.26
C SER A 162 1.73 -38.91 -34.06
N ARG A 163 0.97 -37.83 -34.27
CA ARG A 163 0.22 -37.08 -33.24
C ARG A 163 -1.27 -36.94 -33.58
N ARG A 164 -1.73 -37.54 -34.69
CA ARG A 164 -3.14 -37.47 -35.14
C ARG A 164 -4.16 -37.96 -34.12
N ALA A 165 -3.74 -38.78 -33.17
CA ALA A 165 -4.58 -39.25 -32.07
C ALA A 165 -5.02 -38.13 -31.10
N ILE A 166 -4.34 -36.98 -31.10
CA ILE A 166 -4.66 -35.85 -30.24
C ILE A 166 -5.75 -35.03 -30.90
N THR A 167 -7.00 -35.17 -30.42
CA THR A 167 -8.14 -34.38 -30.89
C THR A 167 -8.59 -33.36 -29.83
N ASN A 168 -9.33 -32.34 -30.25
CA ASN A 168 -9.85 -31.32 -29.33
C ASN A 168 -10.87 -31.91 -28.34
N GLU A 169 -11.66 -32.90 -28.75
CA GLU A 169 -12.59 -33.61 -27.87
C GLU A 169 -11.85 -34.34 -26.75
N LEU A 170 -10.72 -34.98 -27.07
CA LEU A 170 -9.87 -35.63 -26.07
C LEU A 170 -9.18 -34.61 -25.17
N ILE A 171 -8.68 -33.51 -25.72
CA ILE A 171 -8.12 -32.40 -24.92
C ILE A 171 -9.15 -31.89 -23.91
N ASP A 172 -10.39 -31.70 -24.34
CA ASP A 172 -11.48 -31.21 -23.49
C ASP A 172 -11.83 -32.22 -22.40
N ALA A 173 -11.91 -33.51 -22.74
CA ALA A 173 -12.12 -34.57 -21.76
C ALA A 173 -11.02 -34.63 -20.69
N TYR A 174 -9.75 -34.49 -21.09
CA TYR A 174 -8.62 -34.47 -20.14
C TYR A 174 -8.62 -33.20 -19.28
N ASN A 175 -8.97 -32.03 -19.84
CA ASN A 175 -9.12 -30.79 -19.08
C ASN A 175 -10.26 -30.88 -18.07
N GLN A 176 -11.41 -31.42 -18.47
CA GLN A 176 -12.54 -31.65 -17.56
C GLN A 176 -12.16 -32.60 -16.41
N ALA A 177 -11.43 -33.68 -16.72
CA ALA A 177 -10.93 -34.60 -15.70
C ALA A 177 -10.01 -33.90 -14.68
N ALA A 178 -9.08 -33.06 -15.15
CA ALA A 178 -8.19 -32.30 -14.27
C ALA A 178 -8.96 -31.26 -13.43
N MET A 179 -9.85 -30.49 -14.05
CA MET A 179 -10.71 -29.51 -13.35
C MET A 179 -11.55 -30.17 -12.26
N HIS A 180 -12.15 -31.33 -12.55
CA HIS A 180 -12.96 -32.06 -11.59
C HIS A 180 -12.12 -32.52 -10.39
N ALA A 181 -10.92 -33.07 -10.65
CA ALA A 181 -10.00 -33.49 -9.59
C ALA A 181 -9.51 -32.32 -8.71
N LEU A 182 -9.31 -31.14 -9.30
CA LEU A 182 -8.75 -29.97 -8.61
C LEU A 182 -9.79 -29.04 -7.98
N ARG A 183 -11.10 -29.27 -8.21
CA ARG A 183 -12.21 -28.37 -7.84
C ARG A 183 -12.21 -27.90 -6.38
N HIS A 184 -11.77 -28.76 -5.46
CA HIS A 184 -11.77 -28.51 -4.02
C HIS A 184 -10.36 -28.45 -3.42
N SER A 185 -9.35 -28.22 -4.27
CA SER A 185 -7.95 -28.08 -3.86
C SER A 185 -7.55 -26.61 -3.75
N SER A 186 -6.39 -26.34 -3.15
CA SER A 186 -5.74 -25.03 -3.12
C SER A 186 -5.03 -24.69 -4.44
N VAL A 187 -5.12 -25.55 -5.46
CA VAL A 187 -4.48 -25.35 -6.78
C VAL A 187 -5.32 -24.44 -7.65
N GLU A 188 -4.71 -23.41 -8.22
CA GLU A 188 -5.38 -22.50 -9.15
C GLU A 188 -5.37 -23.09 -10.57
N VAL A 189 -6.56 -23.32 -11.13
CA VAL A 189 -6.68 -23.74 -12.54
C VAL A 189 -6.48 -22.53 -13.46
N TRP A 190 -5.47 -22.61 -14.32
CA TRP A 190 -5.10 -21.54 -15.23
C TRP A 190 -5.69 -21.78 -16.63
N SER A 191 -6.75 -21.03 -16.96
CA SER A 191 -7.53 -21.17 -18.20
C SER A 191 -7.34 -20.05 -19.23
N SER A 192 -6.68 -18.94 -18.88
CA SER A 192 -6.64 -17.76 -19.76
C SER A 192 -5.91 -17.99 -21.07
N ILE A 193 -4.80 -18.73 -21.05
CA ILE A 193 -4.02 -19.04 -22.26
C ILE A 193 -4.83 -19.84 -23.27
N ARG A 194 -5.65 -20.78 -22.80
CA ARG A 194 -6.57 -21.53 -23.65
C ARG A 194 -7.58 -20.63 -24.35
N LEU A 195 -8.22 -19.71 -23.62
CA LEU A 195 -9.19 -18.76 -24.18
C LEU A 195 -8.55 -17.85 -25.24
N ILE A 196 -7.30 -17.41 -25.01
CA ILE A 196 -6.57 -16.61 -26.00
C ILE A 196 -6.26 -17.46 -27.24
N SER A 197 -5.82 -18.70 -27.04
CA SER A 197 -5.47 -19.61 -28.12
C SER A 197 -6.70 -20.02 -28.97
N GLU A 198 -7.88 -20.12 -28.36
CA GLU A 198 -9.17 -20.33 -29.06
C GLU A 198 -9.54 -19.13 -29.96
N GLY A 199 -9.18 -17.91 -29.57
CA GLY A 199 -9.39 -16.71 -30.37
C GLY A 199 -8.42 -16.52 -31.54
N TYR A 200 -7.26 -17.19 -31.51
CA TYR A 200 -6.21 -17.09 -32.53
C TYR A 200 -5.68 -18.47 -32.98
N PRO A 201 -6.53 -19.35 -33.52
CA PRO A 201 -6.15 -20.73 -33.81
C PRO A 201 -5.04 -20.83 -34.87
N SER A 202 -5.01 -19.92 -35.84
CA SER A 202 -4.06 -19.95 -36.97
C SER A 202 -2.60 -19.62 -36.60
N ASP A 203 -2.35 -19.13 -35.39
CA ASP A 203 -1.03 -18.69 -34.90
C ASP A 203 -0.10 -19.86 -34.55
N SER A 204 -0.64 -21.09 -34.41
CA SER A 204 0.16 -22.29 -34.14
C SER A 204 0.79 -22.86 -35.43
N LEU A 205 2.11 -23.06 -35.41
CA LEU A 205 2.91 -23.52 -36.57
C LEU A 205 2.80 -25.03 -36.83
N ASP A 206 2.90 -25.87 -35.78
CA ASP A 206 2.92 -27.34 -35.89
C ASP A 206 1.59 -28.00 -35.47
N GLY A 207 0.57 -27.18 -35.22
CA GLY A 207 -0.76 -27.60 -34.77
C GLY A 207 -0.84 -28.14 -33.34
N LEU A 208 0.29 -28.35 -32.64
CA LEU A 208 0.33 -28.84 -31.26
C LEU A 208 0.67 -27.73 -30.27
N HIS A 209 1.74 -26.99 -30.55
CA HIS A 209 2.23 -25.93 -29.67
C HIS A 209 1.40 -24.67 -29.86
N THR A 210 1.20 -23.97 -28.77
CA THR A 210 0.39 -22.75 -28.71
C THR A 210 1.09 -21.65 -29.51
N GLY A 211 0.32 -20.82 -30.20
CA GLY A 211 0.87 -19.74 -31.02
C GLY A 211 1.70 -18.73 -30.20
N PRO A 212 2.74 -18.09 -30.79
CA PRO A 212 3.57 -17.11 -30.10
C PRO A 212 2.79 -15.97 -29.45
N LEU A 213 1.70 -15.50 -30.05
CA LEU A 213 0.85 -14.42 -29.52
C LEU A 213 0.24 -14.83 -28.17
N ALA A 214 -0.38 -16.00 -28.13
CA ALA A 214 -1.02 -16.53 -26.92
C ALA A 214 0.00 -16.82 -25.82
N VAL A 215 1.17 -17.35 -26.19
CA VAL A 215 2.28 -17.60 -25.26
C VAL A 215 2.79 -16.29 -24.65
N ASN A 216 3.00 -15.25 -25.46
CA ASN A 216 3.46 -13.95 -24.97
C ASN A 216 2.47 -13.33 -23.97
N TYR A 217 1.18 -13.37 -24.26
CA TYR A 217 0.16 -12.90 -23.31
C TYR A 217 0.11 -13.77 -22.05
N ALA A 218 0.29 -15.08 -22.16
CA ALA A 218 0.33 -15.97 -21.00
C ALA A 218 1.48 -15.62 -20.05
N ILE A 219 2.68 -15.36 -20.58
CA ILE A 219 3.83 -14.94 -19.75
C ILE A 219 3.61 -13.56 -19.14
N GLN A 220 2.98 -12.62 -19.85
CA GLN A 220 2.60 -11.33 -19.27
C GLN A 220 1.64 -11.50 -18.09
N ILE A 221 0.59 -12.31 -18.26
CA ILE A 221 -0.39 -12.61 -17.20
C ILE A 221 0.32 -13.26 -16.01
N LEU A 222 1.16 -14.26 -16.26
CA LEU A 222 1.93 -14.98 -15.23
C LEU A 222 2.85 -14.03 -14.45
N THR A 223 3.58 -13.17 -15.17
CA THR A 223 4.52 -12.23 -14.57
C THR A 223 3.80 -11.16 -13.77
N ASN A 224 2.70 -10.61 -14.30
CA ASN A 224 1.87 -9.65 -13.58
C ASN A 224 1.29 -10.25 -12.29
N MET A 225 0.79 -11.48 -12.36
CA MET A 225 0.27 -12.18 -11.19
C MET A 225 1.37 -12.39 -10.12
N TYR A 226 2.61 -12.67 -10.54
CA TYR A 226 3.74 -12.83 -9.63
C TYR A 226 4.25 -11.50 -9.07
N CYS A 227 4.23 -10.42 -9.87
CA CYS A 227 4.92 -9.17 -9.57
C CYS A 227 4.04 -8.09 -8.95
N ASN A 228 2.73 -8.10 -9.20
CA ASN A 228 1.88 -6.94 -8.88
C ASN A 228 1.80 -6.63 -7.38
N ASP A 229 1.87 -7.64 -6.52
CA ASP A 229 1.86 -7.43 -5.06
C ASP A 229 3.20 -6.89 -4.53
N HIS A 230 4.26 -6.94 -5.33
CA HIS A 230 5.61 -6.49 -4.95
C HIS A 230 5.97 -5.12 -5.53
N MET A 231 5.23 -4.64 -6.51
CA MET A 231 5.58 -3.43 -7.24
C MET A 231 4.78 -2.23 -6.72
N ASN A 232 5.49 -1.15 -6.36
CA ASN A 232 4.88 0.10 -5.92
C ASN A 232 4.50 0.97 -7.13
N TYR A 233 3.43 0.60 -7.84
CA TYR A 233 2.94 1.38 -8.97
C TYR A 233 2.16 2.61 -8.50
N ASN A 234 2.32 3.74 -9.21
CA ASN A 234 1.55 4.95 -8.96
C ASN A 234 0.03 4.80 -9.24
N ASP A 235 -0.40 3.74 -9.92
CA ASP A 235 -1.81 3.44 -10.27
C ASP A 235 -2.25 1.99 -9.92
N GLY A 236 -1.46 1.25 -9.13
CA GLY A 236 -1.63 -0.19 -8.89
C GLY A 236 -2.64 -0.58 -7.82
N THR A 237 -3.36 0.37 -7.21
CA THR A 237 -4.30 0.08 -6.10
C THR A 237 -5.43 -0.87 -6.50
N CYS A 238 -5.79 -0.94 -7.78
CA CYS A 238 -6.75 -1.92 -8.30
C CYS A 238 -6.20 -3.36 -8.41
N CYS A 239 -4.87 -3.52 -8.38
CA CYS A 239 -4.18 -4.80 -8.55
C CYS A 239 -3.53 -5.32 -7.26
N SER A 240 -3.39 -4.48 -6.23
CA SER A 240 -2.88 -4.85 -4.91
C SER A 240 -3.99 -5.36 -4.00
N SER A 241 -3.70 -6.40 -3.22
CA SER A 241 -4.57 -6.80 -2.11
C SER A 241 -4.56 -5.73 -1.00
N PRO A 242 -5.68 -5.47 -0.30
CA PRO A 242 -5.69 -4.54 0.82
C PRO A 242 -4.82 -5.06 1.97
N GLU A 243 -4.17 -4.14 2.69
CA GLU A 243 -3.38 -4.46 3.88
C GLU A 243 -4.27 -5.21 4.90
N PRO A 244 -3.76 -6.29 5.53
CA PRO A 244 -4.52 -6.99 6.56
C PRO A 244 -4.76 -6.10 7.78
N VAL A 245 -5.92 -6.27 8.42
CA VAL A 245 -6.29 -5.50 9.62
C VAL A 245 -5.38 -5.88 10.79
N THR A 246 -4.81 -4.89 11.47
CA THR A 246 -3.90 -5.14 12.60
C THR A 246 -4.64 -5.24 13.93
N TRP A 247 -4.01 -5.89 14.93
CA TRP A 247 -4.54 -5.98 16.28
C TRP A 247 -4.86 -4.62 16.90
N LEU A 248 -4.03 -3.60 16.65
CA LEU A 248 -4.27 -2.23 17.11
C LEU A 248 -5.59 -1.68 16.57
N GLN A 249 -5.84 -1.87 15.27
CA GLN A 249 -7.08 -1.43 14.62
C GLN A 249 -8.28 -2.20 15.16
N THR A 250 -8.16 -3.52 15.31
CA THR A 250 -9.21 -4.38 15.87
C THR A 250 -9.60 -3.92 17.28
N ILE A 251 -8.63 -3.69 18.17
CA ILE A 251 -8.89 -3.22 19.54
C ILE A 251 -9.54 -1.83 19.53
N THR A 252 -9.02 -0.91 18.70
CA THR A 252 -9.55 0.47 18.60
C THR A 252 -11.00 0.48 18.11
N PHE A 253 -11.32 -0.28 17.06
CA PHE A 253 -12.70 -0.37 16.56
C PHE A 253 -13.62 -1.17 17.47
N ALA A 254 -13.12 -2.17 18.19
CA ALA A 254 -13.90 -2.85 19.23
C ALA A 254 -14.29 -1.89 20.36
N ALA A 255 -13.37 -1.02 20.81
CA ALA A 255 -13.66 0.00 21.81
C ALA A 255 -14.74 0.99 21.32
N PHE A 256 -14.63 1.48 20.08
CA PHE A 256 -15.69 2.32 19.49
C PHE A 256 -17.02 1.58 19.34
N GLY A 257 -16.99 0.29 18.99
CA GLY A 257 -18.17 -0.56 18.92
C GLY A 257 -18.89 -0.69 20.26
N VAL A 258 -18.15 -0.91 21.36
CA VAL A 258 -18.71 -0.93 22.72
C VAL A 258 -19.33 0.43 23.07
N ILE A 259 -18.64 1.54 22.79
CA ILE A 259 -19.16 2.89 23.04
C ILE A 259 -20.46 3.14 22.25
N LEU A 260 -20.53 2.70 20.99
CA LEU A 260 -21.72 2.82 20.16
C LEU A 260 -22.88 2.02 20.75
N VAL A 261 -22.65 0.75 21.14
CA VAL A 261 -23.68 -0.08 21.77
C VAL A 261 -24.17 0.54 23.08
N LEU A 262 -23.28 1.02 23.94
CA LEU A 262 -23.64 1.72 25.18
C LEU A 262 -24.45 3.00 24.92
N THR A 263 -24.11 3.75 23.87
CA THR A 263 -24.86 4.95 23.49
C THR A 263 -26.28 4.58 23.04
N LEU A 264 -26.42 3.54 22.21
CA LEU A 264 -27.71 3.07 21.72
C LEU A 264 -28.59 2.51 22.84
N THR A 265 -28.02 1.74 23.77
CA THR A 265 -28.79 1.20 24.91
C THR A 265 -29.28 2.31 25.83
N LEU A 266 -28.44 3.33 26.10
CA LEU A 266 -28.86 4.49 26.88
C LEU A 266 -29.92 5.33 26.16
N ALA A 267 -29.81 5.49 24.84
CA ALA A 267 -30.81 6.20 24.03
C ALA A 267 -32.17 5.47 24.04
N VAL A 268 -32.17 4.15 23.85
CA VAL A 268 -33.40 3.32 23.92
C VAL A 268 -33.99 3.38 25.32
N ARG A 269 -33.16 3.25 26.37
CA ARG A 269 -33.62 3.37 27.77
C ARG A 269 -34.27 4.72 28.03
N GLN A 270 -33.69 5.81 27.54
CA GLN A 270 -34.23 7.16 27.72
C GLN A 270 -35.55 7.35 26.97
N GLN A 271 -35.71 6.73 25.81
CA GLN A 271 -36.95 6.75 25.05
C GLN A 271 -38.07 5.94 25.73
N LEU A 272 -37.73 4.81 26.35
CA LEU A 272 -38.67 3.98 27.11
C LEU A 272 -39.00 4.56 28.48
N TRP A 273 -38.02 5.21 29.12
CA TRP A 273 -38.14 5.79 30.46
C TRP A 273 -37.48 7.17 30.50
N PRO A 274 -38.24 8.24 30.21
CA PRO A 274 -37.73 9.61 30.20
C PRO A 274 -37.15 9.97 31.56
N ALA A 275 -35.84 10.13 31.63
CA ALA A 275 -35.09 10.61 32.79
C ALA A 275 -34.19 11.78 32.38
N ALA A 276 -33.73 12.56 33.35
CA ALA A 276 -32.80 13.65 33.10
C ALA A 276 -31.50 13.15 32.43
N ASP A 277 -30.98 13.92 31.48
CA ASP A 277 -29.75 13.59 30.76
C ASP A 277 -28.60 13.33 31.71
N SER A 278 -27.94 12.19 31.53
CA SER A 278 -26.76 11.84 32.33
C SER A 278 -25.50 12.49 31.73
N ALA A 279 -24.59 12.94 32.59
CA ALA A 279 -23.28 13.44 32.15
C ALA A 279 -22.51 12.43 31.29
N LEU A 280 -22.74 11.13 31.52
CA LEU A 280 -22.18 10.04 30.73
C LEU A 280 -22.69 10.03 29.28
N GLN A 281 -23.98 10.26 29.04
CA GLN A 281 -24.54 10.37 27.68
C GLN A 281 -23.93 11.54 26.92
N GLY A 282 -23.68 12.67 27.60
CA GLY A 282 -23.00 13.83 27.02
C GLY A 282 -21.59 13.55 26.50
N VAL A 283 -20.92 12.50 26.99
CA VAL A 283 -19.60 12.07 26.53
C VAL A 283 -19.69 10.92 25.52
N LEU A 284 -20.55 9.93 25.77
CA LEU A 284 -20.68 8.75 24.90
C LEU A 284 -21.24 9.10 23.52
N GLN A 285 -22.17 10.06 23.43
CA GLN A 285 -22.77 10.44 22.15
C GLN A 285 -21.76 11.09 21.18
N PRO A 286 -20.91 12.06 21.58
CA PRO A 286 -19.83 12.53 20.72
C PRO A 286 -18.81 11.46 20.36
N LEU A 287 -18.44 10.58 21.31
CA LEU A 287 -17.45 9.52 21.06
C LEU A 287 -17.97 8.45 20.08
N SER A 288 -19.25 8.08 20.16
CA SER A 288 -19.87 7.17 19.19
C SER A 288 -19.95 7.78 17.79
N ARG A 289 -20.34 9.06 17.68
CA ARG A 289 -20.30 9.80 16.40
C ARG A 289 -18.88 9.85 15.82
N LEU A 290 -17.89 10.11 16.66
CA LEU A 290 -16.48 10.09 16.26
C LEU A 290 -16.05 8.69 15.78
N GLY A 291 -16.44 7.62 16.48
CA GLY A 291 -16.18 6.24 16.08
C GLY A 291 -16.77 5.90 14.71
N LEU A 292 -17.99 6.35 14.42
CA LEU A 292 -18.63 6.20 13.11
C LEU A 292 -17.86 6.94 12.00
N ILE A 293 -17.39 8.16 12.26
CA ILE A 293 -16.57 8.93 11.31
C ILE A 293 -15.24 8.20 11.06
N MET A 294 -14.58 7.68 12.10
CA MET A 294 -13.33 6.92 11.96
C MET A 294 -13.54 5.61 11.18
N ALA A 295 -14.66 4.92 11.41
CA ALA A 295 -15.02 3.71 10.66
C ALA A 295 -15.28 4.02 9.18
N TYR A 296 -15.94 5.15 8.89
CA TYR A 296 -16.13 5.62 7.52
C TYR A 296 -14.80 5.89 6.82
N PHE A 297 -13.87 6.61 7.48
CA PHE A 297 -12.54 6.83 6.93
C PHE A 297 -11.79 5.54 6.67
N PHE A 298 -11.89 4.57 7.58
CA PHE A 298 -11.24 3.28 7.42
C PHE A 298 -11.80 2.51 6.23
N LEU A 299 -13.13 2.53 6.07
CA LEU A 299 -13.80 1.90 4.93
C LEU A 299 -13.34 2.53 3.60
N CYS A 300 -13.29 3.86 3.52
CA CYS A 300 -12.85 4.59 2.31
C CYS A 300 -11.39 4.35 1.95
N ASP A 301 -10.48 4.37 2.94
CA ASP A 301 -9.04 4.32 2.68
C ASP A 301 -8.49 2.88 2.63
N ARG A 302 -8.93 2.01 3.55
CA ARG A 302 -8.32 0.69 3.78
C ARG A 302 -9.03 -0.48 3.15
N THR A 303 -10.26 -0.28 2.70
CA THR A 303 -10.98 -1.31 1.97
C THR A 303 -11.11 -0.96 0.50
N ASN A 304 -11.59 -1.91 -0.29
CA ASN A 304 -11.97 -1.71 -1.69
C ASN A 304 -13.49 -1.56 -1.83
N PHE A 305 -14.18 -1.21 -0.74
CA PHE A 305 -15.63 -1.00 -0.76
C PHE A 305 -16.01 0.15 -1.69
N PHE A 306 -15.24 1.24 -1.66
CA PHE A 306 -15.37 2.34 -2.61
C PHE A 306 -14.31 2.25 -3.70
N MET A 307 -14.69 2.62 -4.94
CA MET A 307 -13.74 2.75 -6.04
C MET A 307 -12.76 3.88 -5.75
N LYS A 308 -11.47 3.61 -5.98
CA LYS A 308 -10.40 4.58 -5.77
C LYS A 308 -10.01 5.18 -7.12
N GLU A 309 -9.84 6.50 -7.15
CA GLU A 309 -9.40 7.25 -8.31
C GLU A 309 -8.06 7.92 -8.02
N ASN A 310 -7.21 8.02 -9.04
CA ASN A 310 -5.96 8.75 -8.93
C ASN A 310 -6.21 10.25 -8.98
N LYS A 311 -5.39 11.01 -8.27
CA LYS A 311 -5.46 12.48 -8.30
C LYS A 311 -4.82 12.98 -9.58
N TYR A 312 -5.57 13.76 -10.37
CA TYR A 312 -5.08 14.39 -11.59
C TYR A 312 -5.16 15.91 -11.47
N TYR A 313 -4.02 16.56 -11.61
CA TYR A 313 -3.96 18.02 -11.61
C TYR A 313 -4.42 18.58 -12.94
N THR A 314 -5.36 19.53 -12.90
CA THR A 314 -5.63 20.46 -13.99
C THR A 314 -5.78 21.86 -13.41
N HIS A 315 -5.38 22.89 -14.17
CA HIS A 315 -5.50 24.27 -13.71
C HIS A 315 -6.95 24.63 -13.36
N LEU A 316 -7.93 24.18 -14.14
CA LEU A 316 -9.34 24.42 -13.89
C LEU A 316 -9.81 23.77 -12.57
N ASN A 317 -9.49 22.49 -12.35
CA ASN A 317 -9.91 21.78 -11.13
C ASN A 317 -9.27 22.37 -9.87
N PHE A 318 -8.11 23.01 -9.98
CA PHE A 318 -7.45 23.67 -8.86
C PHE A 318 -7.98 25.09 -8.61
N PHE A 319 -8.02 25.95 -9.64
CA PHE A 319 -8.36 27.35 -9.46
C PHE A 319 -9.86 27.61 -9.32
N LEU A 320 -10.73 26.78 -9.91
CA LEU A 320 -12.17 26.99 -9.81
C LEU A 320 -12.69 26.85 -8.38
N PRO A 321 -12.35 25.79 -7.60
CA PRO A 321 -12.73 25.73 -6.18
C PRO A 321 -12.14 26.87 -5.34
N VAL A 322 -10.88 27.25 -5.59
CA VAL A 322 -10.24 28.37 -4.88
C VAL A 322 -10.97 29.68 -5.17
N ALA A 323 -11.29 29.97 -6.43
CA ALA A 323 -12.03 31.16 -6.82
C ALA A 323 -13.47 31.17 -6.29
N TYR A 324 -14.13 30.01 -6.28
CA TYR A 324 -15.47 29.86 -5.74
C TYR A 324 -15.52 30.16 -4.25
N VAL A 325 -14.63 29.54 -3.47
CA VAL A 325 -14.53 29.81 -2.03
C VAL A 325 -14.16 31.27 -1.80
N PHE A 326 -13.21 31.83 -2.56
CA PHE A 326 -12.84 33.25 -2.51
C PHE A 326 -14.03 34.18 -2.71
N ALA A 327 -14.83 33.93 -3.75
CA ALA A 327 -16.04 34.71 -4.02
C ALA A 327 -17.04 34.63 -2.86
N LEU A 328 -17.30 33.43 -2.32
CA LEU A 328 -18.18 33.27 -1.15
C LEU A 328 -17.65 34.08 0.05
N GLY A 329 -16.36 34.00 0.33
CA GLY A 329 -15.75 34.73 1.43
C GLY A 329 -15.91 36.26 1.32
N LEU A 330 -15.91 36.82 0.10
CA LEU A 330 -16.17 38.24 -0.11
C LEU A 330 -17.63 38.64 0.17
N PHE A 331 -18.60 37.74 -0.01
CA PHE A 331 -20.01 38.01 0.24
C PHE A 331 -20.43 37.77 1.70
N PHE A 332 -19.70 36.91 2.42
CA PHE A 332 -20.02 36.51 3.80
C PHE A 332 -19.01 37.07 4.82
N THR A 333 -18.72 38.37 4.74
CA THR A 333 -17.82 39.05 5.69
C THR A 333 -18.58 39.60 6.89
N GLU A 334 -18.02 39.45 8.10
CA GLU A 334 -18.52 40.08 9.33
C GLU A 334 -17.58 41.21 9.81
N GLU A 335 -18.13 42.24 10.44
CA GLU A 335 -17.34 43.32 11.05
C GLU A 335 -16.72 42.88 12.38
N SER A 336 -15.40 43.03 12.55
CA SER A 336 -14.74 42.79 13.84
C SER A 336 -14.72 44.06 14.69
N GLN A 337 -15.00 43.88 15.99
CA GLN A 337 -14.95 44.94 17.00
C GLN A 337 -13.52 45.22 17.51
N GLN A 338 -12.52 44.45 17.06
CA GLN A 338 -11.13 44.55 17.52
C GLN A 338 -10.31 45.46 16.59
N THR A 339 -9.68 46.50 17.15
CA THR A 339 -8.90 47.50 16.39
C THR A 339 -7.41 47.17 16.28
N GLN A 340 -6.94 46.16 17.02
CA GLN A 340 -5.54 45.75 16.99
C GLN A 340 -5.22 44.97 15.71
N VAL A 341 -4.03 45.18 15.14
CA VAL A 341 -3.54 44.41 14.00
C VAL A 341 -3.20 42.97 14.45
N LEU A 342 -3.52 41.96 13.63
CA LEU A 342 -3.33 40.54 13.94
C LEU A 342 -4.09 40.08 15.20
N HIS A 343 -5.27 40.66 15.40
CA HIS A 343 -6.18 40.20 16.43
C HIS A 343 -6.78 38.84 16.06
N ARG A 344 -7.49 38.22 17.00
CA ARG A 344 -7.85 36.80 16.88
C ARG A 344 -8.70 36.51 15.64
N ASP A 345 -9.74 37.31 15.40
CA ASP A 345 -10.67 37.12 14.29
C ASP A 345 -9.94 37.17 12.94
N GLN A 346 -9.06 38.17 12.73
CA GLN A 346 -8.18 38.23 11.55
C GLN A 346 -7.30 36.98 11.40
N THR A 347 -6.68 36.50 12.48
CA THR A 347 -5.80 35.32 12.38
C THR A 347 -6.56 34.02 12.16
N ASP A 348 -7.76 33.88 12.71
CA ASP A 348 -8.61 32.69 12.55
C ASP A 348 -9.18 32.64 11.13
N GLU A 349 -9.58 33.79 10.56
CA GLU A 349 -9.97 33.93 9.15
C GLU A 349 -8.81 33.53 8.21
N TRP A 350 -7.62 34.09 8.41
CA TRP A 350 -6.47 33.81 7.55
C TRP A 350 -6.03 32.34 7.63
N LYS A 351 -6.11 31.71 8.81
CA LYS A 351 -5.90 30.26 8.96
C LYS A 351 -6.98 29.43 8.24
N GLY A 352 -8.24 29.87 8.26
CA GLY A 352 -9.33 29.24 7.53
C GLY A 352 -9.09 29.21 6.02
N TRP A 353 -8.69 30.35 5.45
CA TRP A 353 -8.29 30.44 4.04
C TRP A 353 -7.16 29.49 3.69
N MET A 354 -6.12 29.46 4.52
CA MET A 354 -5.00 28.54 4.33
C MET A 354 -5.47 27.08 4.34
N GLN A 355 -6.35 26.68 5.27
CA GLN A 355 -6.88 25.31 5.34
C GLN A 355 -7.66 24.93 4.07
N LEU A 356 -8.47 25.84 3.53
CA LEU A 356 -9.25 25.59 2.31
C LEU A 356 -8.33 25.42 1.10
N VAL A 357 -7.34 26.30 0.92
CA VAL A 357 -6.35 26.19 -0.17
C VAL A 357 -5.53 24.91 -0.02
N LEU A 358 -5.11 24.56 1.21
CA LEU A 358 -4.40 23.32 1.49
C LEU A 358 -5.24 22.08 1.17
N LEU A 359 -6.55 22.11 1.46
CA LEU A 359 -7.46 21.02 1.13
C LEU A 359 -7.55 20.84 -0.39
N VAL A 360 -7.81 21.92 -1.15
CA VAL A 360 -7.89 21.86 -2.63
C VAL A 360 -6.57 21.37 -3.22
N TYR A 361 -5.44 21.84 -2.72
CA TYR A 361 -4.10 21.39 -3.12
C TYR A 361 -3.91 19.88 -2.95
N HIS A 362 -4.29 19.32 -1.80
CA HIS A 362 -4.17 17.87 -1.55
C HIS A 362 -5.20 17.04 -2.30
N MET A 363 -6.41 17.57 -2.56
CA MET A 363 -7.46 16.86 -3.27
C MET A 363 -7.16 16.74 -4.76
N THR A 364 -6.66 17.81 -5.37
CA THR A 364 -6.34 17.89 -6.81
C THR A 364 -4.96 17.32 -7.18
N GLY A 365 -4.12 17.01 -6.19
CA GLY A 365 -2.76 16.51 -6.47
C GLY A 365 -1.81 17.58 -7.02
N ALA A 366 -2.03 18.85 -6.66
CA ALA A 366 -1.28 19.99 -7.19
C ALA A 366 0.19 20.06 -6.73
N SER A 367 0.66 19.11 -5.90
CA SER A 367 2.05 18.99 -5.45
C SER A 367 3.06 18.80 -6.59
N GLN A 368 2.61 18.33 -7.75
CA GLN A 368 3.45 18.13 -8.93
C GLN A 368 3.84 19.43 -9.63
N VAL A 369 3.11 20.52 -9.37
CA VAL A 369 3.36 21.83 -9.99
C VAL A 369 4.21 22.67 -9.06
N LEU A 370 5.49 22.86 -9.42
CA LEU A 370 6.47 23.53 -8.56
C LEU A 370 6.03 24.93 -8.09
N PRO A 371 5.51 25.84 -8.94
CA PRO A 371 5.02 27.13 -8.47
C PRO A 371 3.94 27.01 -7.39
N VAL A 372 2.94 26.13 -7.59
CA VAL A 372 1.86 25.93 -6.61
C VAL A 372 2.41 25.35 -5.32
N TYR A 373 3.30 24.35 -5.43
CA TYR A 373 3.98 23.75 -4.28
C TYR A 373 4.69 24.80 -3.42
N VAL A 374 5.49 25.69 -4.03
CA VAL A 374 6.24 26.73 -3.30
C VAL A 374 5.30 27.71 -2.58
N HIS A 375 4.22 28.14 -3.23
CA HIS A 375 3.23 29.04 -2.61
C HIS A 375 2.50 28.35 -1.44
N VAL A 376 2.08 27.11 -1.63
CA VAL A 376 1.45 26.32 -0.57
C VAL A 376 2.39 26.11 0.61
N ARG A 377 3.70 25.90 0.36
CA ARG A 377 4.70 25.84 1.43
C ARG A 377 4.79 27.16 2.20
N ALA A 378 4.78 28.30 1.52
CA ALA A 378 4.74 29.60 2.19
C ALA A 378 3.48 29.77 3.07
N LEU A 379 2.32 29.28 2.61
CA LEU A 379 1.08 29.27 3.42
C LEU A 379 1.22 28.38 4.66
N VAL A 380 1.83 27.20 4.56
CA VAL A 380 2.07 26.32 5.71
C VAL A 380 2.97 27.01 6.75
N SER A 381 4.07 27.63 6.31
CA SER A 381 4.97 28.34 7.23
C SER A 381 4.29 29.58 7.84
N ALA A 382 3.49 30.31 7.06
CA ALA A 382 2.67 31.42 7.59
C ALA A 382 1.65 30.92 8.63
N TYR A 383 0.99 29.78 8.40
CA TYR A 383 0.09 29.18 9.39
C TYR A 383 0.82 28.86 10.69
N LEU A 384 1.99 28.22 10.60
CA LEU A 384 2.82 27.90 11.77
C LEU A 384 3.20 29.16 12.54
N PHE A 385 3.60 30.22 11.84
CA PHE A 385 3.90 31.51 12.44
C PHE A 385 2.69 32.08 13.20
N LEU A 386 1.50 32.11 12.59
CA LEU A 386 0.28 32.61 13.25
C LEU A 386 -0.12 31.77 14.46
N ALA A 387 0.08 30.45 14.41
CA ALA A 387 -0.16 29.56 15.54
C ALA A 387 0.81 29.88 16.69
N GLY A 388 2.10 30.02 16.39
CA GLY A 388 3.13 30.43 17.33
C GLY A 388 2.85 31.81 17.94
N TYR A 389 2.51 32.80 17.10
CA TYR A 389 2.16 34.16 17.50
C TYR A 389 0.96 34.19 18.44
N GLY A 390 -0.11 33.45 18.14
CA GLY A 390 -1.28 33.37 19.03
C GLY A 390 -0.95 32.79 20.41
N HIS A 391 -0.10 31.77 20.47
CA HIS A 391 0.37 31.21 21.74
C HIS A 391 1.31 32.16 22.49
N PHE A 392 2.26 32.79 21.79
CA PHE A 392 3.15 33.81 22.32
C PHE A 392 2.36 34.97 22.93
N SER A 393 1.44 35.57 22.17
CA SER A 393 0.62 36.71 22.57
C SER A 393 -0.18 36.38 23.83
N TYR A 394 -0.79 35.20 23.90
CA TYR A 394 -1.46 34.79 25.13
C TYR A 394 -0.48 34.72 26.30
N PHE A 395 0.66 34.02 26.18
CA PHE A 395 1.61 33.89 27.30
C PHE A 395 2.17 35.25 27.73
N TRP A 396 2.38 36.16 26.77
CA TRP A 396 2.84 37.51 27.00
C TRP A 396 1.83 38.33 27.82
N HIS A 397 0.55 38.31 27.44
CA HIS A 397 -0.47 39.12 28.11
C HIS A 397 -1.05 38.49 29.37
N GLN A 398 -1.29 37.17 29.38
CA GLN A 398 -1.99 36.48 30.47
C GLN A 398 -1.04 35.87 31.52
N ALA A 399 0.24 35.68 31.20
CA ALA A 399 1.25 35.07 32.07
C ALA A 399 0.88 33.67 32.64
N ASP A 400 -0.10 32.99 32.05
CA ASP A 400 -0.58 31.69 32.50
C ASP A 400 0.18 30.54 31.81
N PHE A 401 1.10 29.94 32.57
CA PHE A 401 1.93 28.78 32.21
C PHE A 401 1.49 27.50 32.92
N GLY A 402 0.23 27.41 33.36
CA GLY A 402 -0.28 26.25 34.08
C GLY A 402 -0.21 24.95 33.26
N LEU A 403 0.14 23.84 33.90
CA LEU A 403 0.20 22.52 33.26
C LEU A 403 -1.15 22.10 32.66
N LEU A 404 -2.27 22.48 33.29
CA LEU A 404 -3.62 22.20 32.80
C LEU A 404 -3.86 22.84 31.42
N ARG A 405 -3.34 24.05 31.20
CA ARG A 405 -3.48 24.75 29.93
C ARG A 405 -2.65 24.07 28.85
N LEU A 406 -1.39 23.72 29.15
CA LEU A 406 -0.55 22.95 28.23
C LEU A 406 -1.25 21.64 27.83
N ALA A 407 -1.76 20.87 28.79
CA ALA A 407 -2.49 19.63 28.53
C ALA A 407 -3.73 19.86 27.67
N ARG A 408 -4.52 20.91 27.93
CA ARG A 408 -5.73 21.23 27.15
C ARG A 408 -5.41 21.59 25.70
N VAL A 409 -4.37 22.39 25.47
CA VAL A 409 -3.94 22.78 24.11
C VAL A 409 -3.40 21.55 23.37
N LEU A 410 -2.51 20.78 23.98
CA LEU A 410 -1.96 19.56 23.37
C LEU A 410 -3.06 18.55 23.06
N PHE A 411 -4.01 18.33 23.97
CA PHE A 411 -5.14 17.45 23.74
C PHE A 411 -5.99 17.92 22.55
N ARG A 412 -6.38 19.19 22.53
CA ARG A 412 -7.21 19.76 21.44
C ARG A 412 -6.53 19.62 20.08
N THR A 413 -5.23 19.86 20.00
CA THR A 413 -4.47 19.79 18.75
C THR A 413 -4.23 18.36 18.27
N ASN A 414 -4.09 17.41 19.19
CA ASN A 414 -3.63 16.05 18.86
C ASN A 414 -4.71 14.98 18.84
N LEU A 415 -5.85 15.19 19.51
CA LEU A 415 -6.87 14.14 19.69
C LEU A 415 -7.24 13.43 18.38
N LEU A 416 -7.59 14.21 17.35
CA LEU A 416 -8.00 13.64 16.06
C LEU A 416 -6.86 12.85 15.39
N VAL A 417 -5.65 13.40 15.39
CA VAL A 417 -4.49 12.76 14.74
C VAL A 417 -4.08 11.48 15.45
N VAL A 418 -4.08 11.46 16.77
CA VAL A 418 -3.80 10.25 17.55
C VAL A 418 -4.82 9.16 17.22
N LEU A 419 -6.12 9.50 17.18
CA LEU A 419 -7.16 8.54 16.81
C LEU A 419 -7.01 8.05 15.37
N LEU A 420 -6.67 8.92 14.43
CA LEU A 420 -6.36 8.54 13.05
C LEU A 420 -5.16 7.58 12.99
N CYS A 421 -4.11 7.81 13.78
CA CYS A 421 -2.96 6.90 13.83
C CYS A 421 -3.36 5.49 14.31
N LEU A 422 -4.22 5.42 15.34
CA LEU A 422 -4.73 4.16 15.87
C LEU A 422 -5.64 3.44 14.86
N CYS A 423 -6.57 4.15 14.23
CA CYS A 423 -7.53 3.59 13.27
C CYS A 423 -6.89 3.24 11.92
N MET A 424 -5.91 4.02 11.45
CA MET A 424 -5.27 3.83 10.15
C MET A 424 -3.97 3.02 10.24
N ASN A 425 -3.51 2.68 11.44
CA ASN A 425 -2.21 2.02 11.67
C ASN A 425 -1.07 2.74 10.94
N ARG A 426 -0.95 4.05 11.18
CA ARG A 426 0.11 4.89 10.63
C ARG A 426 0.85 5.60 11.76
N PRO A 427 2.17 5.82 11.61
CA PRO A 427 2.96 6.52 12.62
C PRO A 427 2.49 7.98 12.75
N TYR A 428 2.67 8.56 13.93
CA TYR A 428 2.27 9.94 14.24
C TYR A 428 2.82 10.98 13.25
N GLN A 429 4.03 10.75 12.74
CA GLN A 429 4.67 11.60 11.74
C GLN A 429 4.01 11.61 10.37
N PHE A 430 3.19 10.60 10.05
CA PHE A 430 2.43 10.60 8.81
C PHE A 430 1.55 11.85 8.70
N TYR A 431 1.05 12.34 9.84
CA TYR A 431 0.28 13.58 9.95
C TYR A 431 1.16 14.76 10.37
N TYR A 432 2.35 14.90 9.77
CA TYR A 432 3.50 15.73 10.21
C TYR A 432 3.18 17.13 10.73
N PHE A 433 2.15 17.79 10.21
CA PHE A 433 1.80 19.16 10.58
C PHE A 433 1.41 19.31 12.05
N VAL A 434 0.63 18.36 12.59
CA VAL A 434 0.17 18.39 13.98
C VAL A 434 1.29 18.12 15.00
N PRO A 435 2.18 17.11 14.80
CA PRO A 435 3.43 16.98 15.53
C PRO A 435 4.28 18.25 15.52
N LEU A 436 4.39 18.91 14.36
CA LEU A 436 5.19 20.12 14.19
C LEU A 436 4.62 21.30 15.00
N VAL A 437 3.32 21.57 14.90
CA VAL A 437 2.64 22.61 15.70
C VAL A 437 2.78 22.32 17.19
N SER A 438 2.60 21.07 17.61
CA SER A 438 2.71 20.67 19.01
C SER A 438 4.13 20.85 19.55
N PHE A 439 5.14 20.52 18.74
CA PHE A 439 6.55 20.75 19.07
C PHE A 439 6.83 22.24 19.27
N TRP A 440 6.46 23.10 18.31
CA TRP A 440 6.69 24.54 18.42
C TRP A 440 5.91 25.20 19.55
N PHE A 441 4.69 24.75 19.81
CA PHE A 441 3.94 25.19 21.00
C PHE A 441 4.72 24.90 22.29
N MET A 442 5.28 23.70 22.44
CA MET A 442 6.08 23.33 23.60
C MET A 442 7.36 24.15 23.70
N VAL A 443 8.03 24.44 22.57
CA VAL A 443 9.21 25.32 22.55
C VAL A 443 8.85 26.73 23.01
N VAL A 444 7.79 27.34 22.46
CA VAL A 444 7.32 28.67 22.86
C VAL A 444 6.96 28.70 24.36
N ALA A 445 6.23 27.70 24.84
CA ALA A 445 5.87 27.58 26.25
C ALA A 445 7.10 27.44 27.15
N ALA A 446 8.11 26.65 26.75
CA ALA A 446 9.35 26.48 27.50
C ALA A 446 10.20 27.76 27.51
N THR A 447 10.36 28.42 26.36
CA THR A 447 11.13 29.66 26.25
C THR A 447 10.54 30.77 27.11
N LEU A 448 9.23 31.02 27.01
CA LEU A 448 8.57 32.06 27.80
C LEU A 448 8.43 31.68 29.29
N GLY A 449 8.13 30.40 29.58
CA GLY A 449 7.94 29.89 30.94
C GLY A 449 9.24 29.73 31.75
N SER A 450 10.40 29.71 31.09
CA SER A 450 11.71 29.70 31.74
C SER A 450 11.90 30.92 32.66
N LEU A 451 12.68 30.76 33.73
CA LEU A 451 12.97 31.88 34.63
C LEU A 451 13.99 32.83 33.96
N PRO A 452 13.85 34.17 34.13
CA PRO A 452 12.76 34.88 34.80
C PRO A 452 11.48 34.92 33.95
N ARG A 453 10.31 34.74 34.58
CA ARG A 453 9.02 34.85 33.88
C ARG A 453 8.72 36.32 33.61
N VAL A 454 8.51 36.65 32.34
CA VAL A 454 8.22 38.00 31.90
C VAL A 454 6.85 38.01 31.21
N SER A 455 6.05 39.02 31.53
CA SER A 455 4.77 39.32 30.91
C SER A 455 4.73 40.79 30.46
N ALA A 456 3.73 41.15 29.66
CA ALA A 456 3.48 42.52 29.22
C ALA A 456 3.43 43.49 30.42
N ALA A 457 2.60 43.20 31.41
CA ALA A 457 2.46 44.02 32.63
C ALA A 457 3.78 44.13 33.41
N SER A 458 4.58 43.05 33.43
CA SER A 458 5.89 43.05 34.09
C SER A 458 6.92 43.89 33.35
N ALA A 459 6.85 43.93 32.02
CA ALA A 459 7.74 44.72 31.18
C ALA A 459 7.37 46.21 31.15
N GLU A 460 6.08 46.53 31.25
CA GLU A 460 5.60 47.90 31.48
C GLU A 460 6.09 48.45 32.84
N ALA A 461 6.09 47.61 33.87
CA ALA A 461 6.61 48.00 35.19
C ALA A 461 8.15 48.13 35.23
N ASN A 462 8.87 47.30 34.48
CA ASN A 462 10.32 47.35 34.39
C ASN A 462 10.82 47.11 32.96
N PRO A 463 11.28 48.15 32.24
CA PRO A 463 11.77 48.03 30.87
C PRO A 463 12.91 47.02 30.67
N LEU A 464 13.71 46.73 31.71
CA LEU A 464 14.77 45.70 31.65
C LEU A 464 14.20 44.30 31.33
N HIS A 465 12.93 44.05 31.60
CA HIS A 465 12.32 42.77 31.29
C HIS A 465 12.17 42.53 29.78
N HIS A 466 12.11 43.58 28.95
CA HIS A 466 12.22 43.41 27.49
C HIS A 466 13.57 42.81 27.10
N LEU A 467 14.66 43.21 27.78
CA LEU A 467 15.99 42.65 27.52
C LEU A 467 16.04 41.14 27.84
N TYR A 468 15.40 40.70 28.93
CA TYR A 468 15.32 39.25 29.24
C TYR A 468 14.60 38.45 28.16
N VAL A 469 13.54 39.01 27.56
CA VAL A 469 12.82 38.36 26.46
C VAL A 469 13.71 38.26 25.23
N VAL A 470 14.44 39.32 24.89
CA VAL A 470 15.42 39.32 23.78
C VAL A 470 16.50 38.27 24.02
N LEU A 471 17.07 38.21 25.24
CA LEU A 471 18.08 37.20 25.59
C LEU A 471 17.54 35.77 25.46
N LYS A 472 16.28 35.52 25.86
CA LYS A 472 15.63 34.22 25.66
C LYS A 472 15.50 33.86 24.19
N PHE A 473 15.13 34.81 23.31
CA PHE A 473 15.07 34.56 21.87
C PHE A 473 16.45 34.33 21.24
N VAL A 474 17.48 35.07 21.66
CA VAL A 474 18.87 34.83 21.23
C VAL A 474 19.35 33.45 21.66
N GLY A 475 19.03 33.04 22.89
CA GLY A 475 19.31 31.69 23.38
C GLY A 475 18.59 30.62 22.56
N LEU A 476 17.29 30.79 22.30
CA LEU A 476 16.52 29.89 21.46
C LEU A 476 17.12 29.79 20.04
N PHE A 477 17.41 30.93 19.41
CA PHE A 477 18.02 30.97 18.08
C PHE A 477 19.37 30.26 18.03
N SER A 478 20.17 30.39 19.09
CA SER A 478 21.45 29.70 19.23
C SER A 478 21.25 28.18 19.30
N VAL A 479 20.32 27.71 20.13
CA VAL A 479 19.97 26.27 20.24
C VAL A 479 19.48 25.72 18.89
N LEU A 480 18.57 26.44 18.22
CA LEU A 480 18.06 26.04 16.91
C LEU A 480 19.18 25.97 15.86
N THR A 481 20.11 26.92 15.89
CA THR A 481 21.26 26.93 14.97
C THR A 481 22.19 25.74 15.24
N VAL A 482 22.47 25.41 16.49
CA VAL A 482 23.27 24.22 16.85
C VAL A 482 22.58 22.94 16.38
N LEU A 483 21.28 22.81 16.63
CA LEU A 483 20.50 21.66 16.16
C LEU A 483 20.51 21.56 14.64
N TYR A 484 20.37 22.68 13.92
CA TYR A 484 20.39 22.75 12.46
C TYR A 484 21.76 22.37 11.85
N MET A 485 22.86 22.83 12.45
CA MET A 485 24.21 22.60 11.94
C MET A 485 24.71 21.17 12.21
N SER A 486 24.17 20.49 13.23
CA SER A 486 24.62 19.16 13.65
C SER A 486 23.49 18.12 13.56
N GLU A 487 23.38 17.47 12.41
CA GLU A 487 22.44 16.36 12.20
C GLU A 487 22.67 15.25 13.23
N VAL A 488 23.93 14.88 13.52
CA VAL A 488 24.26 13.86 14.53
C VAL A 488 23.73 14.22 15.92
N PHE A 489 23.79 15.50 16.31
CA PHE A 489 23.26 15.93 17.60
C PHE A 489 21.73 15.89 17.63
N PHE A 490 21.08 16.30 16.54
CA PHE A 490 19.63 16.19 16.37
C PHE A 490 19.17 14.72 16.46
N GLU A 491 19.83 13.81 15.73
CA GLU A 491 19.53 12.38 15.77
C GLU A 491 19.63 11.83 17.19
N LYS A 492 20.72 12.14 17.92
CA LYS A 492 20.89 11.67 19.31
C LYS A 492 19.77 12.12 20.23
N ILE A 493 19.25 13.34 20.09
CA ILE A 493 18.16 13.83 20.93
C ILE A 493 16.87 13.08 20.63
N PHE A 494 16.49 13.00 19.36
CA PHE A 494 15.17 12.51 18.97
C PHE A 494 15.08 10.97 18.85
N VAL A 495 16.21 10.26 18.76
CA VAL A 495 16.26 8.78 18.82
C VAL A 495 16.26 8.27 20.28
N THR A 496 16.43 9.14 21.28
CA THR A 496 16.27 8.74 22.69
C THR A 496 14.80 8.71 23.11
N ARG A 497 14.46 7.84 24.07
CA ARG A 497 13.12 7.81 24.67
C ARG A 497 12.95 9.06 25.57
N PRO A 498 11.77 9.73 25.56
CA PRO A 498 10.51 9.31 24.95
C PRO A 498 10.33 9.72 23.48
N TRP A 499 11.19 10.58 22.94
CA TRP A 499 11.05 11.18 21.60
C TRP A 499 11.02 10.17 20.47
N LYS A 500 11.77 9.06 20.61
CA LYS A 500 11.78 7.95 19.65
C LYS A 500 10.37 7.45 19.31
N ALA A 501 9.48 7.34 20.31
CA ALA A 501 8.13 6.81 20.08
C ALA A 501 7.23 7.76 19.28
N LEU A 502 7.56 9.06 19.25
CA LEU A 502 6.76 10.10 18.59
C LEU A 502 7.32 10.46 17.22
N PHE A 503 8.65 10.52 17.10
CA PHE A 503 9.34 11.16 15.98
C PHE A 503 10.25 10.24 15.15
N VAL A 504 10.25 8.94 15.43
CA VAL A 504 11.02 7.97 14.65
C VAL A 504 10.05 7.00 13.98
N THR A 505 10.27 6.71 12.70
CA THR A 505 9.42 5.78 11.94
C THR A 505 9.66 4.33 12.39
N THR A 506 8.80 3.42 11.93
CA THR A 506 8.93 1.96 12.20
C THR A 506 10.27 1.39 11.73
N ASP A 507 10.92 2.04 10.77
CA ASP A 507 12.20 1.63 10.19
C ASP A 507 13.40 2.30 10.90
N ASP A 508 13.18 2.86 12.10
CA ASP A 508 14.17 3.60 12.88
C ASP A 508 14.77 4.82 12.14
N SER A 509 14.03 5.39 11.17
CA SER A 509 14.45 6.57 10.41
C SER A 509 13.88 7.87 10.99
N ILE A 510 14.74 8.86 11.17
CA ILE A 510 14.38 10.23 11.61
C ILE A 510 14.39 11.25 10.45
N LYS A 511 14.77 10.82 9.24
CA LYS A 511 14.98 11.71 8.09
C LYS A 511 13.77 12.59 7.79
N GLU A 512 12.57 12.04 7.89
CA GLU A 512 11.34 12.79 7.64
C GLU A 512 11.15 13.89 8.71
N TRP A 513 11.35 13.58 9.99
CA TRP A 513 11.26 14.58 11.05
C TRP A 513 12.25 15.72 10.84
N TRP A 514 13.50 15.35 10.61
CA TRP A 514 14.60 16.29 10.41
C TRP A 514 14.32 17.22 9.24
N PHE A 515 13.87 16.66 8.11
CA PHE A 515 13.48 17.42 6.93
C PHE A 515 12.36 18.43 7.23
N ARG A 516 11.27 18.00 7.88
CA ARG A 516 10.13 18.87 8.20
C ARG A 516 10.51 19.96 9.19
N TRP A 517 11.21 19.58 10.26
CA TRP A 517 11.69 20.51 11.27
C TRP A 517 12.64 21.55 10.68
N LYS A 518 13.57 21.13 9.81
CA LYS A 518 14.57 21.99 9.17
C LYS A 518 13.93 23.08 8.31
N ILE A 519 12.86 22.77 7.58
CA ILE A 519 12.19 23.73 6.69
C ILE A 519 11.48 24.81 7.51
N ASP A 520 10.78 24.42 8.56
CA ASP A 520 9.93 25.30 9.37
C ASP A 520 10.57 25.60 10.74
N ARG A 521 11.88 25.89 10.76
CA ARG A 521 12.69 26.02 11.99
C ARG A 521 12.63 27.39 12.68
N TYR A 522 12.21 28.42 11.95
CA TYR A 522 12.08 29.80 12.42
C TYR A 522 10.62 30.21 12.24
#